data_AF-A0A6P2SFB7-F1
#
_entry.id   AF-A0A6P2SFB7-F1
#
_cell.length_a   1.000
_cell.length_b   1.000
_cell.length_c   1.000
_cell.angle_alpha   90.00
_cell.angle_beta   90.00
_cell.angle_gamma   90.00
#
_symmetry.space_group_name_H-M   'P 1'
#
loop_
_entity.id
_entity.type
_entity.pdbx_description
1 polymer ?
#
loop_
_entity_poly.entity_id
_entity_poly.type
_entity_poly.pdbx_seq_one_letter_code
_entity_poly.pdbx_strand_id
1 'polypeptide(L)'
;MDQIELLPPEVPSRRDERLRKHVNAIALMPTKDGGKITAFGRTLFNVLLFRAQQMGDIAEYSARMHEVVADAEFGSNNTDHIKKTLKTLMKTVVEWQSPTSGEIEEWDACVMLSGANIKKNRRTGAVELRWRYDSKIKAQLLNPDRYAGLVFKSTIQLSSHPAKALYEICARYVDNPGRKTARQHWRWWRPVLCGQHFDEQKGEYRYFKRDVLHPAIAEINANTELEVVLLPEFKERDNKTVSDIQFEVRLKTLAKPAPALKNKTLEKVEPVDLKLIGTALKLGVTQEEAEDLYRAHGSEALKQGLNDLQKRLAVPEQVAGAVERPGKYLRSIMRPKADAPSATTASESNSRGRSAKDLERNKAALLEEWLRRKKDELRSLFQELPEAEQSELLAQFRVYSQIQPLLKRFETFGWNHKQIRDIFAAFLGETWHGSEWNKPAPDDLLSIALEKAPPAA
;
A
#
# COMPACT_ATOMS: atom_id res chain seq x y z
N MET A 1 0.48 56.53 21.72
CA MET A 1 -0.89 56.02 21.93
C MET A 1 -1.63 56.45 20.69
N ASP A 2 -2.16 55.62 19.80
CA ASP A 2 -2.59 54.22 19.73
C ASP A 2 -3.02 54.08 18.25
N GLN A 3 -3.03 52.97 17.51
CA GLN A 3 -2.88 51.54 17.71
C GLN A 3 -2.37 51.03 16.35
N ILE A 4 -1.32 50.24 16.33
CA ILE A 4 -0.94 49.47 15.15
C ILE A 4 -1.94 48.32 15.07
N GLU A 5 -2.86 48.38 14.12
CA GLU A 5 -3.77 47.30 13.78
C GLU A 5 -2.94 46.12 13.25
N LEU A 6 -2.55 45.24 14.19
CA LEU A 6 -1.97 43.94 13.90
C LEU A 6 -3.05 43.08 13.24
N LEU A 7 -3.17 43.20 11.91
CA LEU A 7 -3.79 42.17 11.09
C LEU A 7 -3.13 40.83 11.45
N PRO A 8 -3.90 39.81 11.87
CA PRO A 8 -3.33 38.49 12.11
C PRO A 8 -2.64 38.01 10.83
N PRO A 9 -1.51 37.30 10.91
CA PRO A 9 -0.88 36.73 9.72
C PRO A 9 -1.95 35.88 9.02
N GLU A 10 -2.22 36.19 7.75
CA GLU A 10 -3.09 35.36 6.91
C GLU A 10 -2.63 33.93 7.07
N VAL A 11 -3.45 33.11 7.73
CA VAL A 11 -3.25 31.66 7.75
C VAL A 11 -3.34 31.25 6.28
N PRO A 12 -2.26 30.70 5.67
CA PRO A 12 -2.28 30.35 4.27
C PRO A 12 -3.48 29.46 4.04
N SER A 13 -4.38 29.93 3.16
CA SER A 13 -5.62 29.23 2.88
C SER A 13 -5.25 27.82 2.42
N ARG A 14 -6.08 26.81 2.71
CA ARG A 14 -5.92 25.40 2.25
C ARG A 14 -5.62 25.23 0.73
N ARG A 15 -5.64 26.30 -0.06
CA ARG A 15 -5.29 26.36 -1.48
C ARG A 15 -3.78 26.42 -1.75
N ASP A 16 -2.94 26.81 -0.78
CA ASP A 16 -1.48 26.97 -0.98
C ASP A 16 -0.68 25.64 -1.01
N GLU A 17 -1.31 24.53 -0.64
CA GLU A 17 -0.70 23.19 -0.67
C GLU A 17 -1.09 22.37 -1.92
N ARG A 18 -1.73 23.00 -2.92
CA ARG A 18 -2.16 22.29 -4.13
C ARG A 18 -1.20 22.49 -5.28
N LEU A 19 -0.72 21.38 -5.84
CA LEU A 19 0.00 21.37 -7.11
C LEU A 19 -1.01 21.45 -8.25
N ARG A 20 -0.91 22.47 -9.11
CA ARG A 20 -1.75 22.60 -10.30
C ARG A 20 -1.06 21.90 -11.46
N LYS A 21 -1.56 20.77 -11.91
CA LYS A 21 -0.91 20.03 -12.99
C LYS A 21 -1.74 20.10 -14.27
N HIS A 22 -1.13 20.58 -15.36
CA HIS A 22 -1.82 20.67 -16.66
C HIS A 22 -2.43 19.31 -17.06
N VAL A 23 -3.58 19.33 -17.72
CA VAL A 23 -4.29 18.10 -18.10
C VAL A 23 -3.52 17.20 -19.06
N ASN A 24 -2.62 17.75 -19.87
CA ASN A 24 -1.74 16.94 -20.71
C ASN A 24 -0.53 16.39 -19.91
N ALA A 25 -0.24 16.97 -18.73
CA ALA A 25 0.87 16.56 -17.87
C ALA A 25 0.52 15.38 -16.95
N ILE A 26 -0.77 15.09 -16.71
CA ILE A 26 -1.18 14.04 -15.78
C ILE A 26 -0.98 12.64 -16.40
N ALA A 27 -1.22 12.49 -17.71
CA ALA A 27 -0.97 11.27 -18.47
C ALA A 27 0.35 11.35 -19.24
N LEU A 28 1.46 11.31 -18.51
CA LEU A 28 2.79 11.20 -19.12
C LEU A 28 2.94 9.82 -19.75
N MET A 29 2.97 9.75 -21.09
CA MET A 29 3.18 8.50 -21.82
C MET A 29 4.64 8.43 -22.31
N PRO A 30 5.49 7.55 -21.75
CA PRO A 30 6.86 7.44 -22.24
C PRO A 30 6.92 6.88 -23.65
N THR A 31 7.74 7.50 -24.50
CA THR A 31 8.02 6.98 -25.84
C THR A 31 8.83 5.67 -25.75
N LYS A 32 8.87 4.91 -26.85
CA LYS A 32 9.62 3.65 -26.94
C LYS A 32 11.08 3.77 -26.48
N ASP A 33 11.72 4.90 -26.81
CA ASP A 33 13.12 5.19 -26.45
C ASP A 33 13.25 6.16 -25.27
N GLY A 34 12.13 6.62 -24.69
CA GLY A 34 12.06 7.58 -23.57
C GLY A 34 12.39 6.98 -22.20
N GLY A 35 12.67 5.70 -22.10
CA GLY A 35 13.00 5.05 -20.82
C GLY A 35 11.83 5.03 -19.83
N LYS A 36 12.14 4.72 -18.56
CA LYS A 36 11.14 4.49 -17.50
C LYS A 36 11.06 5.65 -16.53
N ILE A 37 9.85 6.13 -16.28
CA ILE A 37 9.52 7.02 -15.17
C ILE A 37 9.39 6.17 -13.90
N THR A 38 10.30 6.36 -12.96
CA THR A 38 10.27 5.68 -11.66
C THR A 38 9.32 6.39 -10.69
N ALA A 39 8.90 5.71 -9.62
CA ALA A 39 8.06 6.34 -8.59
C ALA A 39 8.72 7.58 -7.99
N PHE A 40 10.02 7.47 -7.65
CA PHE A 40 10.79 8.61 -7.15
C PHE A 40 11.03 9.68 -8.21
N GLY A 41 11.25 9.30 -9.48
CA GLY A 41 11.35 10.26 -10.58
C GLY A 41 10.09 11.10 -10.74
N ARG A 42 8.92 10.48 -10.62
CA ARG A 42 7.63 11.19 -10.65
C ARG A 42 7.44 12.09 -9.43
N THR A 43 7.78 11.63 -8.22
CA THR A 43 7.80 12.48 -7.01
C THR A 43 8.69 13.70 -7.20
N LEU A 44 9.94 13.48 -7.62
CA LEU A 44 10.91 14.56 -7.81
C LEU A 44 10.42 15.56 -8.86
N PHE A 45 9.89 15.10 -9.99
CA PHE A 45 9.30 15.99 -10.99
C PHE A 45 8.16 16.85 -10.42
N ASN A 46 7.26 16.25 -9.64
CA ASN A 46 6.14 16.97 -9.03
C ASN A 46 6.60 17.98 -7.96
N VAL A 47 7.62 17.64 -7.15
CA VAL A 47 8.23 18.56 -6.16
C VAL A 47 8.88 19.77 -6.85
N LEU A 48 9.67 19.51 -7.90
CA LEU A 48 10.29 20.57 -8.69
C LEU A 48 9.24 21.46 -9.36
N LEU A 49 8.14 20.86 -9.84
CA LEU A 49 7.05 21.61 -10.47
C LEU A 49 6.31 22.48 -9.45
N PHE A 50 6.03 21.94 -8.26
CA PHE A 50 5.39 22.67 -7.17
C PHE A 50 6.20 23.91 -6.78
N ARG A 51 7.52 23.76 -6.61
CA ARG A 51 8.42 24.90 -6.34
C ARG A 51 8.50 25.88 -7.49
N ALA A 52 8.57 25.39 -8.73
CA ALA A 52 8.60 26.26 -9.91
C ALA A 52 7.35 27.14 -10.00
N GLN A 53 6.17 26.59 -9.68
CA GLN A 53 4.92 27.37 -9.66
C GLN A 53 4.92 28.49 -8.61
N GLN A 54 5.61 28.29 -7.48
CA GLN A 54 5.76 29.34 -6.45
C GLN A 54 6.72 30.45 -6.87
N MET A 55 7.70 30.14 -7.74
CA MET A 55 8.68 31.10 -8.25
C MET A 55 8.16 31.90 -9.46
N GLY A 56 7.10 31.43 -10.12
CA GLY A 56 6.57 32.04 -11.34
C GLY A 56 7.40 31.70 -12.58
N ASP A 57 7.18 32.43 -13.68
CA ASP A 57 7.79 32.14 -14.98
C ASP A 57 9.21 32.71 -15.12
N ILE A 58 10.22 31.90 -14.78
CA ILE A 58 11.64 32.25 -14.87
C ILE A 58 12.44 31.22 -15.67
N ALA A 59 13.56 31.62 -16.28
CA ALA A 59 14.31 30.77 -17.20
C ALA A 59 14.95 29.53 -16.53
N GLU A 60 15.42 29.67 -15.29
CA GLU A 60 16.04 28.60 -14.49
C GLU A 60 15.54 28.73 -13.05
N TYR A 61 15.13 27.60 -12.49
CA TYR A 61 14.66 27.50 -11.10
C TYR A 61 15.80 27.02 -10.20
N SER A 62 15.80 27.42 -8.93
CA SER A 62 16.73 26.88 -7.95
C SER A 62 16.12 26.71 -6.56
N ALA A 63 16.60 25.71 -5.84
CA ALA A 63 16.21 25.44 -4.45
C ALA A 63 17.37 24.78 -3.70
N ARG A 64 17.36 24.91 -2.36
CA ARG A 64 18.32 24.19 -1.53
C ARG A 64 18.00 22.70 -1.56
N MET A 65 19.02 21.86 -1.72
CA MET A 65 18.85 20.42 -1.85
C MET A 65 18.11 19.80 -0.66
N HIS A 66 18.40 20.27 0.56
CA HIS A 66 17.74 19.72 1.77
C HIS A 66 16.23 20.02 1.79
N GLU A 67 15.80 21.14 1.22
CA GLU A 67 14.38 21.47 1.13
C GLU A 67 13.68 20.57 0.09
N VAL A 68 14.31 20.32 -1.07
CA VAL A 68 13.79 19.39 -2.08
C VAL A 68 13.70 17.96 -1.54
N VAL A 69 14.70 17.54 -0.75
CA VAL A 69 14.70 16.21 -0.10
C VAL A 69 13.60 16.11 0.95
N ALA A 70 13.38 17.17 1.74
CA ALA A 70 12.31 17.24 2.72
C ALA A 70 10.93 17.17 2.06
N ASP A 71 10.69 17.97 1.02
CA ASP A 71 9.43 17.96 0.27
C ASP A 71 9.16 16.62 -0.42
N ALA A 72 10.21 15.92 -0.86
CA ALA A 72 10.07 14.60 -1.47
C ALA A 72 9.87 13.47 -0.45
N GLU A 73 9.84 13.77 0.86
CA GLU A 73 9.89 12.81 1.98
C GLU A 73 10.98 11.74 1.78
N PHE A 74 12.11 12.15 1.18
CA PHE A 74 13.18 11.24 0.84
C PHE A 74 14.10 11.05 2.05
N GLY A 75 13.83 10.03 2.87
CA GLY A 75 14.57 9.74 4.10
C GLY A 75 16.05 9.37 3.92
N SER A 76 16.59 9.39 2.71
CA SER A 76 18.01 9.11 2.42
C SER A 76 18.73 10.40 2.03
N ASN A 77 19.90 10.65 2.62
CA ASN A 77 20.77 11.77 2.22
C ASN A 77 21.57 11.48 0.93
N ASN A 78 21.10 10.54 0.10
CA ASN A 78 21.81 10.06 -1.09
C ASN A 78 21.66 11.02 -2.27
N THR A 79 22.57 11.99 -2.33
CA THR A 79 22.63 12.97 -3.43
C THR A 79 22.90 12.30 -4.79
N ASP A 80 23.57 11.15 -4.83
CA ASP A 80 23.87 10.46 -6.09
C ASP A 80 22.63 9.77 -6.66
N HIS A 81 21.71 9.30 -5.82
CA HIS A 81 20.39 8.83 -6.26
C HIS A 81 19.59 9.96 -6.93
N ILE A 82 19.62 11.17 -6.35
CA ILE A 82 18.98 12.36 -6.93
C ILE A 82 19.61 12.71 -8.27
N LYS A 83 20.95 12.76 -8.36
CA LYS A 83 21.67 12.99 -9.63
C LYS A 83 21.27 11.98 -10.70
N LYS A 84 21.21 10.69 -10.35
CA LYS A 84 20.81 9.62 -11.27
C LYS A 84 19.38 9.84 -11.74
N THR A 85 18.48 10.18 -10.82
CA THR A 85 17.07 10.45 -11.13
C THR A 85 16.90 11.66 -12.04
N LEU A 86 17.60 12.77 -11.77
CA LEU A 86 17.61 13.96 -12.64
C LEU A 86 18.11 13.63 -14.06
N LYS A 87 19.18 12.83 -14.17
CA LYS A 87 19.67 12.36 -15.48
C LYS A 87 18.63 11.50 -16.20
N THR A 88 17.88 10.66 -15.49
CA THR A 88 16.78 9.89 -16.08
C THR A 88 15.68 10.82 -16.57
N LEU A 89 15.21 11.77 -15.75
CA LEU A 89 14.18 12.74 -16.15
C LEU A 89 14.59 13.56 -17.39
N MET A 90 15.87 13.92 -17.50
CA MET A 90 16.39 14.64 -18.68
C MET A 90 16.43 13.78 -19.94
N LYS A 91 16.56 12.46 -19.81
CA LYS A 91 16.55 11.52 -20.95
C LYS A 91 15.15 11.04 -21.30
N THR A 92 14.19 11.22 -20.39
CA THR A 92 12.85 10.68 -20.56
C THR A 92 12.00 11.59 -21.42
N VAL A 93 11.80 11.15 -22.65
CA VAL A 93 10.87 11.75 -23.61
C VAL A 93 9.48 11.18 -23.37
N VAL A 94 8.52 12.06 -23.17
CA VAL A 94 7.13 11.72 -22.92
C VAL A 94 6.24 12.43 -23.94
N GLU A 95 5.22 11.72 -24.41
CA GLU A 95 4.13 12.28 -25.18
C GLU A 95 3.12 12.92 -24.24
N TRP A 96 2.69 14.12 -24.61
CA TRP A 96 1.76 14.95 -23.87
C TRP A 96 0.40 14.84 -24.52
N GLN A 97 -0.52 14.12 -23.87
CA GLN A 97 -1.87 13.91 -24.39
C GLN A 97 -2.90 14.02 -23.27
N SER A 98 -4.04 14.66 -23.54
CA SER A 98 -5.15 14.67 -22.59
C SER A 98 -5.69 13.25 -22.41
N PRO A 99 -5.98 12.82 -21.17
CA PRO A 99 -6.72 11.57 -20.92
C PRO A 99 -8.11 11.52 -21.54
N THR A 100 -8.68 12.66 -21.91
CA THR A 100 -10.05 12.76 -22.44
C THR A 100 -10.01 12.84 -23.95
N SER A 101 -10.55 11.83 -24.62
CA SER A 101 -10.68 11.83 -26.09
C SER A 101 -11.56 12.99 -26.57
N GLY A 102 -11.13 13.65 -27.66
CA GLY A 102 -11.89 14.73 -28.31
C GLY A 102 -11.84 16.10 -27.62
N GLU A 103 -11.03 16.25 -26.56
CA GLU A 103 -10.89 17.55 -25.89
C GLU A 103 -9.93 18.48 -26.65
N ILE A 104 -8.75 17.97 -27.04
CA ILE A 104 -7.73 18.62 -27.88
C ILE A 104 -6.92 17.49 -28.56
N GLU A 105 -6.81 17.49 -29.89
CA GLU A 105 -5.87 16.65 -30.64
C GLU A 105 -4.62 17.47 -30.97
N GLU A 106 -3.66 17.49 -30.04
CA GLU A 106 -2.34 18.07 -30.23
C GLU A 106 -1.31 17.00 -29.85
N TRP A 107 -0.43 16.66 -30.79
CA TRP A 107 0.67 15.73 -30.53
C TRP A 107 1.92 16.53 -30.23
N ASP A 108 2.41 16.41 -29.00
CA ASP A 108 3.68 16.98 -28.57
C ASP A 108 4.48 15.96 -27.78
N ALA A 109 5.78 15.89 -28.06
CA ALA A 109 6.73 15.11 -27.30
C ALA A 109 7.84 16.02 -26.78
N CYS A 110 8.20 15.87 -25.51
CA CYS A 110 9.33 16.59 -24.94
C CYS A 110 9.99 15.80 -23.81
N VAL A 111 11.18 16.25 -23.40
CA VAL A 111 11.83 15.73 -22.20
C VAL A 111 11.14 16.25 -20.94
N MET A 112 11.15 15.48 -19.85
CA MET A 112 10.59 15.95 -18.58
C MET A 112 11.37 17.13 -17.98
N LEU A 113 12.70 17.17 -18.17
CA LEU A 113 13.56 18.29 -17.80
C LEU A 113 14.52 18.60 -18.93
N SER A 114 14.64 19.87 -19.31
CA SER A 114 15.61 20.32 -20.33
C SER A 114 17.01 20.51 -19.75
N GLY A 115 17.13 20.64 -18.42
CA GLY A 115 18.42 20.73 -17.74
C GLY A 115 18.31 20.59 -16.22
N ALA A 116 19.37 20.10 -15.60
CA ALA A 116 19.54 20.08 -14.15
C ALA A 116 21.01 20.29 -13.76
N ASN A 117 21.26 21.06 -12.70
CA ASN A 117 22.59 21.34 -12.17
C ASN A 117 22.58 21.23 -10.64
N ILE A 118 23.64 20.67 -10.06
CA ILE A 118 23.83 20.67 -8.61
C ILE A 118 25.13 21.39 -8.29
N LYS A 119 25.03 22.49 -7.55
CA LYS A 119 26.16 23.30 -7.13
C LYS A 119 26.38 23.15 -5.63
N LYS A 120 27.56 22.66 -5.23
CA LYS A 120 27.98 22.61 -3.83
C LYS A 120 28.88 23.79 -3.51
N ASN A 121 28.48 24.65 -2.58
CA ASN A 121 29.32 25.69 -2.04
C ASN A 121 30.35 25.07 -1.09
N ARG A 122 31.64 25.10 -1.44
CA ARG A 122 32.70 24.49 -0.63
C ARG A 122 32.91 25.16 0.73
N ARG A 123 32.56 26.45 0.85
CA ARG A 123 32.76 27.23 2.08
C ARG A 123 31.64 26.99 3.09
N THR A 124 30.39 26.97 2.64
CA THR A 124 29.22 26.80 3.52
C THR A 124 28.69 25.37 3.58
N GLY A 125 29.18 24.48 2.71
CA GLY A 125 28.66 23.12 2.53
C GLY A 125 27.29 23.06 1.87
N ALA A 126 26.64 24.20 1.61
CA ALA A 126 25.30 24.27 1.05
C ALA A 126 25.26 23.68 -0.37
N VAL A 127 24.26 22.86 -0.63
CA VAL A 127 24.01 22.24 -1.94
C VAL A 127 22.77 22.88 -2.54
N GLU A 128 22.93 23.52 -3.69
CA GLU A 128 21.86 24.13 -4.49
C GLU A 128 21.55 23.23 -5.69
N LEU A 129 20.27 22.93 -5.90
CA LEU A 129 19.76 22.27 -7.10
C LEU A 129 19.15 23.32 -8.00
N ARG A 130 19.50 23.30 -9.29
CA ARG A 130 18.88 24.10 -10.34
C ARG A 130 18.30 23.22 -11.42
N TRP A 131 17.18 23.63 -12.01
CA TRP A 131 16.51 22.87 -13.07
C TRP A 131 15.79 23.77 -14.07
N ARG A 132 15.54 23.22 -15.26
CA ARG A 132 14.82 23.87 -16.36
C ARG A 132 13.81 22.91 -16.96
N TYR A 133 12.65 23.45 -17.34
CA TYR A 133 11.67 22.77 -18.17
C TYR A 133 11.90 23.09 -19.64
N ASP A 134 11.40 22.24 -20.52
CA ASP A 134 11.40 22.52 -21.95
C ASP A 134 10.50 23.73 -22.25
N SER A 135 10.95 24.63 -23.12
CA SER A 135 10.23 25.87 -23.43
C SER A 135 8.84 25.63 -24.00
N LYS A 136 8.62 24.51 -24.70
CA LYS A 136 7.31 24.17 -25.28
C LYS A 136 6.25 23.93 -24.21
N ILE A 137 6.60 23.22 -23.14
CA ILE A 137 5.64 22.82 -22.11
C ILE A 137 5.68 23.71 -20.87
N LYS A 138 6.71 24.54 -20.72
CA LYS A 138 6.91 25.39 -19.53
C LYS A 138 5.70 26.27 -19.25
N ALA A 139 5.15 26.93 -20.28
CA ALA A 139 3.98 27.80 -20.12
C ALA A 139 2.78 27.02 -19.56
N GLN A 140 2.48 25.86 -20.15
CA GLN A 140 1.40 24.96 -19.69
C GLN A 140 1.65 24.43 -18.27
N LEU A 141 2.89 24.12 -17.92
CA LEU A 141 3.25 23.62 -16.59
C LEU A 141 3.08 24.67 -15.49
N LEU A 142 3.40 25.93 -15.76
CA LEU A 142 3.39 26.98 -14.73
C LEU A 142 2.03 27.62 -14.58
N ASN A 143 1.38 27.94 -15.71
CA ASN A 143 0.08 28.58 -15.76
C ASN A 143 -0.86 27.75 -16.65
N PRO A 144 -1.29 26.56 -16.18
CA PRO A 144 -2.19 25.72 -16.94
C PRO A 144 -3.57 26.38 -17.06
N ASP A 145 -4.08 26.48 -18.27
CA ASP A 145 -5.47 26.88 -18.57
C ASP A 145 -6.47 25.83 -18.07
N ARG A 146 -6.12 24.55 -18.17
CA ARG A 146 -6.86 23.41 -17.63
C ARG A 146 -5.94 22.56 -16.77
N TYR A 147 -6.31 22.35 -15.51
CA TYR A 147 -5.47 21.62 -14.56
C TYR A 147 -6.24 20.67 -13.64
N ALA A 148 -5.53 19.66 -13.17
CA ALA A 148 -5.90 18.88 -12.00
C ALA A 148 -5.32 19.55 -10.75
N GLY A 149 -6.17 19.86 -9.76
CA GLY A 149 -5.75 20.39 -8.46
C GLY A 149 -5.35 19.25 -7.53
N LEU A 150 -4.06 18.95 -7.45
CA LEU A 150 -3.54 17.83 -6.66
C LEU A 150 -3.24 18.26 -5.24
N VAL A 151 -3.70 17.52 -4.22
CA VAL A 151 -3.15 17.68 -2.86
C VAL A 151 -1.69 17.22 -2.91
N PHE A 152 -0.76 18.13 -2.60
CA PHE A 152 0.68 17.87 -2.78
C PHE A 152 1.16 16.73 -1.88
N LYS A 153 0.77 16.76 -0.60
CA LYS A 153 1.08 15.70 0.36
C LYS A 153 0.61 14.32 -0.10
N SER A 154 -0.61 14.23 -0.65
CA SER A 154 -1.16 12.98 -1.18
C SER A 154 -0.37 12.42 -2.36
N THR A 155 0.26 13.31 -3.13
CA THR A 155 1.10 12.93 -4.28
C THR A 155 2.43 12.30 -3.83
N ILE A 156 3.02 12.82 -2.74
CA ILE A 156 4.34 12.42 -2.24
C ILE A 156 4.27 11.10 -1.47
N GLN A 157 3.32 10.96 -0.55
CA GLN A 157 3.20 9.80 0.36
C GLN A 157 2.91 8.47 -0.34
N LEU A 158 2.36 8.49 -1.57
CA LEU A 158 2.20 7.28 -2.38
C LEU A 158 3.58 6.71 -2.70
N SER A 159 3.77 5.41 -2.57
CA SER A 159 5.05 4.73 -2.77
C SER A 159 5.23 4.21 -4.19
N SER A 160 4.16 3.75 -4.85
CA SER A 160 4.25 3.14 -6.18
C SER A 160 3.99 4.13 -7.32
N HIS A 161 4.67 3.93 -8.46
CA HIS A 161 4.43 4.76 -9.66
C HIS A 161 2.98 4.64 -10.17
N PRO A 162 2.39 3.42 -10.28
CA PRO A 162 1.00 3.28 -10.71
C PRO A 162 0.01 4.02 -9.82
N ALA A 163 0.18 3.99 -8.50
CA ALA A 163 -0.70 4.74 -7.60
C ALA A 163 -0.57 6.25 -7.80
N LYS A 164 0.66 6.78 -7.91
CA LYS A 164 0.88 8.21 -8.20
C LYS A 164 0.23 8.64 -9.51
N ALA A 165 0.48 7.90 -10.60
CA ALA A 165 -0.09 8.22 -11.90
C ALA A 165 -1.63 8.13 -11.91
N LEU A 166 -2.19 7.08 -11.30
CA LEU A 166 -3.64 6.91 -11.22
C LEU A 166 -4.29 7.99 -10.34
N TYR A 167 -3.69 8.34 -9.20
CA TYR A 167 -4.16 9.42 -8.34
C TYR A 167 -4.20 10.75 -9.09
N GLU A 168 -3.13 11.11 -9.80
CA GLU A 168 -3.07 12.36 -10.56
C GLU A 168 -4.16 12.45 -11.64
N ILE A 169 -4.44 11.35 -12.32
CA ILE A 169 -5.54 11.28 -13.29
C ILE A 169 -6.88 11.38 -12.58
N CYS A 170 -7.09 10.62 -11.49
CA CYS A 170 -8.36 10.59 -10.76
C CYS A 170 -8.70 11.95 -10.12
N ALA A 171 -7.71 12.64 -9.55
CA ALA A 171 -7.87 13.94 -8.91
C ALA A 171 -8.45 15.01 -9.86
N ARG A 172 -8.25 14.86 -11.18
CA ARG A 172 -8.90 15.72 -12.19
C ARG A 172 -10.43 15.59 -12.18
N TYR A 173 -10.95 14.40 -11.91
CA TYR A 173 -12.36 14.05 -12.08
C TYR A 173 -13.16 14.05 -10.78
N VAL A 174 -12.54 14.44 -9.66
CA VAL A 174 -13.20 14.42 -8.35
C VAL A 174 -14.41 15.36 -8.29
N ASP A 175 -14.32 16.50 -8.97
CA ASP A 175 -15.38 17.51 -9.05
C ASP A 175 -16.27 17.34 -10.31
N ASN A 176 -16.00 16.33 -11.16
CA ASN A 176 -16.79 16.05 -12.34
C ASN A 176 -18.21 15.60 -11.92
N PRO A 177 -19.32 16.11 -12.51
CA PRO A 177 -20.68 15.69 -12.14
C PRO A 177 -20.88 14.17 -12.20
N GLY A 178 -20.28 13.51 -13.19
CA GLY A 178 -20.32 12.06 -13.33
C GLY A 178 -19.39 11.29 -12.40
N ARG A 179 -18.47 11.97 -11.69
CA ARG A 179 -17.46 11.41 -10.78
C ARG A 179 -16.66 10.26 -11.38
N LYS A 180 -16.48 10.28 -12.69
CA LYS A 180 -15.82 9.23 -13.46
C LYS A 180 -14.70 9.82 -14.28
N THR A 181 -13.62 9.06 -14.41
CA THR A 181 -12.55 9.35 -15.36
C THR A 181 -13.07 9.26 -16.79
N ALA A 182 -12.31 9.77 -17.76
CA ALA A 182 -12.53 9.39 -19.16
C ALA A 182 -12.48 7.86 -19.30
N ARG A 183 -13.36 7.32 -20.14
CA ARG A 183 -13.32 5.93 -20.56
C ARG A 183 -12.21 5.80 -21.60
N GLN A 184 -11.27 4.91 -21.36
CA GLN A 184 -10.16 4.66 -22.27
C GLN A 184 -9.84 3.17 -22.35
N HIS A 185 -9.29 2.77 -23.50
CA HIS A 185 -8.84 1.41 -23.72
C HIS A 185 -7.76 1.03 -22.70
N TRP A 186 -7.78 -0.18 -22.12
CA TRP A 186 -6.82 -0.55 -21.06
C TRP A 186 -5.35 -0.47 -21.52
N ARG A 187 -5.09 -0.65 -22.82
CA ARG A 187 -3.77 -0.46 -23.46
C ARG A 187 -3.27 0.99 -23.41
N TRP A 188 -4.15 1.99 -23.34
CA TRP A 188 -3.77 3.39 -23.10
C TRP A 188 -3.35 3.59 -21.64
N TRP A 189 -4.12 3.03 -20.69
CA TRP A 189 -3.82 3.13 -19.26
C TRP A 189 -2.48 2.49 -18.90
N ARG A 190 -2.13 1.37 -19.53
CA ARG A 190 -0.97 0.57 -19.14
C ARG A 190 0.37 1.33 -19.21
N PRO A 191 0.79 1.94 -20.34
CA PRO A 191 2.05 2.67 -20.39
C PRO A 191 2.06 3.88 -19.45
N VAL A 192 0.91 4.56 -19.31
CA VAL A 192 0.75 5.72 -18.42
C VAL A 192 0.93 5.33 -16.94
N LEU A 193 0.27 4.26 -16.49
CA LEU A 193 0.34 3.81 -15.09
C LEU A 193 1.66 3.09 -14.78
N CYS A 194 2.21 2.33 -15.73
CA CYS A 194 3.50 1.65 -15.52
C CYS A 194 4.71 2.58 -15.66
N GLY A 195 4.53 3.76 -16.25
CA GLY A 195 5.61 4.72 -16.47
C GLY A 195 6.67 4.21 -17.45
N GLN A 196 6.28 3.36 -18.41
CA GLN A 196 7.18 2.86 -19.45
C GLN A 196 6.37 2.54 -20.71
N HIS A 197 7.01 2.65 -21.87
CA HIS A 197 6.40 2.22 -23.12
C HIS A 197 5.93 0.76 -23.04
N PHE A 198 4.83 0.46 -23.71
CA PHE A 198 4.18 -0.84 -23.66
C PHE A 198 3.93 -1.37 -25.08
N ASP A 199 4.45 -2.56 -25.36
CA ASP A 199 4.20 -3.28 -26.60
C ASP A 199 2.77 -3.86 -26.57
N GLU A 200 1.87 -3.27 -27.35
CA GLU A 200 0.43 -3.59 -27.37
C GLU A 200 0.11 -5.07 -27.65
N GLN A 201 1.03 -5.77 -28.32
CA GLN A 201 0.92 -7.18 -28.66
C GLN A 201 1.26 -8.10 -27.47
N LYS A 202 1.95 -7.59 -26.44
CA LYS A 202 2.48 -8.36 -25.32
C LYS A 202 1.79 -8.01 -24.01
N GLY A 203 0.50 -8.29 -23.90
CA GLY A 203 -0.21 -8.02 -22.66
C GLY A 203 -1.58 -8.62 -22.56
N GLU A 204 -1.87 -9.14 -21.38
CA GLU A 204 -3.22 -9.54 -21.02
C GLU A 204 -3.74 -8.64 -19.90
N TYR A 205 -4.96 -8.17 -20.07
CA TYR A 205 -5.61 -7.28 -19.12
C TYR A 205 -5.70 -7.89 -17.71
N ARG A 206 -5.85 -9.22 -17.55
CA ARG A 206 -5.93 -9.87 -16.24
C ARG A 206 -4.71 -9.59 -15.34
N TYR A 207 -3.50 -9.59 -15.91
CA TYR A 207 -2.27 -9.33 -15.16
C TYR A 207 -2.12 -7.84 -14.86
N PHE A 208 -2.48 -6.99 -15.82
CA PHE A 208 -2.53 -5.55 -15.59
C PHE A 208 -3.49 -5.19 -14.44
N LYS A 209 -4.67 -5.80 -14.41
CA LYS A 209 -5.65 -5.63 -13.34
C LYS A 209 -5.11 -6.10 -11.98
N ARG A 210 -4.57 -7.32 -11.92
CA ARG A 210 -4.07 -7.94 -10.68
C ARG A 210 -2.82 -7.24 -10.12
N ASP A 211 -1.85 -6.96 -10.98
CA ASP A 211 -0.51 -6.55 -10.56
C ASP A 211 -0.33 -5.02 -10.53
N VAL A 212 -1.17 -4.28 -11.24
CA VAL A 212 -1.05 -2.81 -11.36
C VAL A 212 -2.28 -2.10 -10.83
N LEU A 213 -3.48 -2.39 -11.34
CA LEU A 213 -4.69 -1.64 -10.98
C LEU A 213 -5.10 -1.85 -9.52
N HIS A 214 -5.27 -3.11 -9.09
CA HIS A 214 -5.72 -3.41 -7.73
C HIS A 214 -4.78 -2.87 -6.64
N PRO A 215 -3.44 -3.09 -6.73
CA PRO A 215 -2.51 -2.51 -5.77
C PRO A 215 -2.54 -0.97 -5.77
N ALA A 216 -2.59 -0.34 -6.94
CA ALA A 216 -2.64 1.11 -7.06
C ALA A 216 -3.91 1.71 -6.42
N ILE A 217 -5.07 1.13 -6.72
CA ILE A 217 -6.35 1.55 -6.13
C ILE A 217 -6.33 1.38 -4.62
N ALA A 218 -5.85 0.23 -4.13
CA ALA A 218 -5.77 -0.04 -2.69
C ALA A 218 -4.87 0.98 -1.98
N GLU A 219 -3.74 1.33 -2.58
CA GLU A 219 -2.81 2.32 -2.04
C GLU A 219 -3.39 3.74 -2.00
N ILE A 220 -4.08 4.16 -3.06
CA ILE A 220 -4.78 5.46 -3.13
C ILE A 220 -5.86 5.53 -2.04
N ASN A 221 -6.68 4.47 -1.94
CA ASN A 221 -7.77 4.37 -0.97
C ASN A 221 -7.26 4.24 0.47
N ALA A 222 -6.03 3.78 0.70
CA ALA A 222 -5.46 3.75 2.04
C ALA A 222 -4.92 5.13 2.45
N ASN A 223 -4.22 5.81 1.54
CA ASN A 223 -3.35 6.92 1.94
C ASN A 223 -3.91 8.30 1.59
N THR A 224 -4.74 8.45 0.55
CA THR A 224 -5.17 9.77 0.05
C THR A 224 -6.58 10.16 0.49
N GLU A 225 -7.00 11.38 0.20
CA GLU A 225 -8.35 11.88 0.38
C GLU A 225 -9.37 11.29 -0.63
N LEU A 226 -8.90 10.62 -1.69
CA LEU A 226 -9.74 10.05 -2.72
C LEU A 226 -10.16 8.62 -2.38
N GLU A 227 -11.40 8.31 -2.73
CA GLU A 227 -11.91 6.95 -2.90
C GLU A 227 -12.02 6.68 -4.40
N VAL A 228 -11.26 5.71 -4.88
CA VAL A 228 -11.19 5.28 -6.28
C VAL A 228 -11.74 3.86 -6.37
N VAL A 229 -12.65 3.64 -7.32
CA VAL A 229 -13.23 2.33 -7.60
C VAL A 229 -13.12 2.05 -9.10
N LEU A 230 -12.61 0.87 -9.44
CA LEU A 230 -12.63 0.39 -10.82
C LEU A 230 -14.08 -0.01 -11.18
N LEU A 231 -14.65 0.63 -12.21
CA LEU A 231 -15.99 0.33 -12.69
C LEU A 231 -16.04 -0.99 -13.48
N PRO A 232 -17.24 -1.54 -13.74
CA PRO A 232 -17.40 -2.70 -14.60
C PRO A 232 -16.71 -2.49 -15.96
N GLU A 233 -15.99 -3.53 -16.38
CA GLU A 233 -15.19 -3.53 -17.61
C GLU A 233 -16.09 -3.48 -18.84
N PHE A 234 -15.70 -2.68 -19.83
CA PHE A 234 -16.30 -2.71 -21.14
C PHE A 234 -15.64 -3.83 -21.95
N LYS A 235 -16.46 -4.59 -22.68
CA LYS A 235 -15.96 -5.68 -23.53
C LYS A 235 -15.83 -5.22 -24.98
N GLU A 236 -14.97 -5.86 -25.74
CA GLU A 236 -14.95 -5.72 -27.20
C GLU A 236 -16.18 -6.41 -27.82
N ARG A 237 -16.31 -6.32 -29.15
CA ARG A 237 -17.40 -6.94 -29.92
C ARG A 237 -17.46 -8.47 -29.76
N ASP A 238 -16.33 -9.09 -29.39
CA ASP A 238 -16.23 -10.53 -29.13
C ASP A 238 -16.81 -10.97 -27.77
N ASN A 239 -17.20 -10.00 -26.92
CA ASN A 239 -17.69 -10.15 -25.54
C ASN A 239 -16.76 -10.97 -24.61
N LYS A 240 -15.51 -11.19 -25.00
CA LYS A 240 -14.52 -11.98 -24.24
C LYS A 240 -13.38 -11.10 -23.78
N THR A 241 -12.91 -10.22 -24.66
CA THR A 241 -11.78 -9.34 -24.37
C THR A 241 -12.28 -8.03 -23.76
N VAL A 242 -11.48 -7.48 -22.86
CA VAL A 242 -11.75 -6.17 -22.25
C VAL A 242 -11.22 -5.10 -23.19
N SER A 243 -12.09 -4.16 -23.56
CA SER A 243 -11.76 -2.99 -24.36
C SER A 243 -11.34 -1.85 -23.43
N ASP A 244 -12.31 -1.26 -22.77
CA ASP A 244 -12.14 -0.05 -21.98
C ASP A 244 -12.31 -0.28 -20.49
N ILE A 245 -11.61 0.55 -19.73
CA ILE A 245 -11.78 0.67 -18.30
C ILE A 245 -12.03 2.13 -17.92
N GLN A 246 -12.66 2.29 -16.76
CA GLN A 246 -13.03 3.58 -16.21
C GLN A 246 -13.00 3.48 -14.69
N PHE A 247 -12.66 4.60 -14.03
CA PHE A 247 -12.66 4.67 -12.57
C PHE A 247 -13.74 5.65 -12.12
N GLU A 248 -14.44 5.28 -11.07
CA GLU A 248 -15.22 6.21 -10.27
C GLU A 248 -14.33 6.80 -9.18
N VAL A 249 -14.47 8.11 -8.96
CA VAL A 249 -13.63 8.89 -8.05
C VAL A 249 -14.53 9.75 -7.17
N ARG A 250 -14.36 9.63 -5.86
CA ARG A 250 -15.09 10.44 -4.88
C ARG A 250 -14.10 10.99 -3.87
N LEU A 251 -14.42 12.16 -3.30
CA LEU A 251 -13.81 12.52 -2.02
C LEU A 251 -14.35 11.55 -0.99
N LYS A 252 -13.47 11.00 -0.16
CA LYS A 252 -13.91 10.34 1.06
C LYS A 252 -14.69 11.37 1.84
N THR A 253 -16.00 11.15 1.99
CA THR A 253 -16.76 11.88 2.99
C THR A 253 -16.00 11.77 4.30
N LEU A 254 -15.89 12.85 5.05
CA LEU A 254 -15.47 12.84 6.45
C LEU A 254 -16.51 12.06 7.29
N ALA A 255 -16.78 10.80 6.93
CA ALA A 255 -17.27 9.82 7.84
C ALA A 255 -16.18 9.69 8.90
N LYS A 256 -16.60 9.81 10.16
CA LYS A 256 -15.76 9.68 11.37
C LYS A 256 -14.56 8.78 11.08
N PRO A 257 -13.33 9.23 11.38
CA PRO A 257 -12.13 8.52 11.00
C PRO A 257 -12.27 7.05 11.41
N ALA A 258 -12.22 6.16 10.42
CA ALA A 258 -11.83 4.78 10.66
C ALA A 258 -10.54 4.81 11.49
N PRO A 259 -10.37 3.92 12.48
CA PRO A 259 -9.32 4.04 13.47
C PRO A 259 -7.95 3.89 12.78
N ALA A 260 -7.39 5.02 12.36
CA ALA A 260 -5.97 5.26 12.49
C ALA A 260 -5.60 4.82 13.90
N LEU A 261 -4.48 4.12 14.06
CA LEU A 261 -3.86 3.92 15.36
C LEU A 261 -3.79 5.29 16.03
N LYS A 262 -4.73 5.55 16.95
CA LYS A 262 -4.86 6.84 17.59
C LYS A 262 -3.71 6.95 18.57
N ASN A 263 -2.71 7.76 18.23
CA ASN A 263 -2.15 8.66 19.22
C ASN A 263 -3.32 9.46 19.75
N LYS A 264 -3.90 8.98 20.85
CA LYS A 264 -5.07 9.54 21.49
C LYS A 264 -4.63 10.79 22.22
N THR A 265 -4.59 11.90 21.49
CA THR A 265 -4.63 13.23 22.10
C THR A 265 -5.83 13.28 23.02
N LEU A 266 -5.55 13.70 24.24
CA LEU A 266 -6.42 13.78 25.41
C LEU A 266 -7.73 14.51 25.09
N GLU A 267 -8.84 13.79 25.13
CA GLU A 267 -10.17 14.39 25.25
C GLU A 267 -10.80 13.91 26.56
N LYS A 268 -11.10 14.91 27.41
CA LYS A 268 -11.70 14.87 28.75
C LYS A 268 -10.77 14.39 29.87
N VAL A 269 -9.92 15.31 30.31
CA VAL A 269 -9.30 15.27 31.64
C VAL A 269 -9.93 16.43 32.42
N GLU A 270 -10.77 16.13 33.40
CA GLU A 270 -11.23 17.14 34.35
C GLU A 270 -10.06 17.54 35.25
N PRO A 271 -10.01 18.78 35.82
CA PRO A 271 -8.92 19.24 36.67
C PRO A 271 -8.64 18.33 37.89
N VAL A 272 -9.61 17.49 38.25
CA VAL A 272 -9.53 16.49 39.31
C VAL A 272 -8.64 15.30 38.91
N ASP A 273 -8.59 14.92 37.63
CA ASP A 273 -7.87 13.72 37.18
C ASP A 273 -6.35 13.95 37.12
N LEU A 274 -5.91 15.17 36.79
CA LEU A 274 -4.48 15.56 36.85
C LEU A 274 -3.93 15.48 38.28
N LYS A 275 -4.76 15.80 39.29
CA LYS A 275 -4.37 15.73 40.70
C LYS A 275 -4.22 14.28 41.18
N LEU A 276 -5.08 13.37 40.71
CA LEU A 276 -5.01 11.95 41.05
C LEU A 276 -3.75 11.30 40.45
N ILE A 277 -3.46 11.58 39.17
CA ILE A 277 -2.23 11.09 38.51
C ILE A 277 -0.98 11.68 39.19
N GLY A 278 -1.00 12.96 39.55
CA GLY A 278 0.09 13.59 40.31
C GLY A 278 0.30 12.98 41.70
N THR A 279 -0.75 12.47 42.35
CA THR A 279 -0.65 11.78 43.64
C THR A 279 -0.10 10.37 43.47
N ALA A 280 -0.49 9.66 42.41
CA ALA A 280 0.04 8.34 42.06
C ALA A 280 1.56 8.37 41.83
N LEU A 281 2.05 9.40 41.11
CA LEU A 281 3.48 9.60 40.86
C LEU A 281 4.28 9.81 42.17
N LYS A 282 3.74 10.58 43.13
CA LYS A 282 4.38 10.78 44.44
C LYS A 282 4.47 9.50 45.28
N LEU A 283 3.58 8.54 45.03
CA LEU A 283 3.55 7.23 45.70
C LEU A 283 4.35 6.16 44.93
N GLY A 284 5.10 6.54 43.88
CA GLY A 284 5.97 5.64 43.12
C GLY A 284 5.25 4.79 42.07
N VAL A 285 4.02 5.17 41.68
CA VAL A 285 3.29 4.55 40.56
C VAL A 285 3.62 5.30 39.28
N THR A 286 3.92 4.59 38.20
CA THR A 286 4.25 5.23 36.93
C THR A 286 3.03 5.90 36.30
N GLN A 287 3.24 6.95 35.50
CA GLN A 287 2.14 7.68 34.85
C GLN A 287 1.29 6.75 33.97
N GLU A 288 1.93 5.86 33.22
CA GLU A 288 1.27 4.88 32.36
C GLU A 288 0.37 3.92 33.16
N GLU A 289 0.85 3.38 34.28
CA GLU A 289 0.05 2.52 35.14
C GLU A 289 -1.12 3.24 35.80
N ALA A 290 -0.93 4.50 36.21
CA ALA A 290 -1.97 5.32 36.81
C ALA A 290 -3.07 5.69 35.80
N GLU A 291 -2.69 6.04 34.57
CA GLU A 291 -3.64 6.32 33.49
C GLU A 291 -4.40 5.07 33.05
N ASP A 292 -3.74 3.91 33.01
CA ASP A 292 -4.38 2.63 32.69
C ASP A 292 -5.42 2.24 33.74
N LEU A 293 -5.07 2.38 35.03
CA LEU A 293 -5.99 2.11 36.14
C LEU A 293 -7.15 3.11 36.19
N TYR A 294 -6.88 4.38 35.89
CA TYR A 294 -7.91 5.41 35.72
C TYR A 294 -8.90 5.05 34.61
N ARG A 295 -8.39 4.64 33.43
CA ARG A 295 -9.23 4.26 32.29
C ARG A 295 -10.04 2.98 32.56
N ALA A 296 -9.51 2.05 33.35
CA ALA A 296 -10.13 0.77 33.64
C ALA A 296 -11.18 0.83 34.76
N HIS A 297 -10.96 1.63 35.80
CA HIS A 297 -11.78 1.62 37.02
C HIS A 297 -12.42 2.97 37.38
N GLY A 298 -12.07 4.05 36.67
CA GLY A 298 -12.59 5.40 36.92
C GLY A 298 -11.87 6.16 38.05
N SER A 299 -12.24 7.44 38.21
CA SER A 299 -11.59 8.39 39.12
C SER A 299 -11.77 8.05 40.61
N GLU A 300 -12.96 7.63 41.01
CA GLU A 300 -13.28 7.33 42.42
C GLU A 300 -12.57 6.08 42.93
N ALA A 301 -12.53 5.01 42.14
CA ALA A 301 -11.84 3.77 42.50
C ALA A 301 -10.32 3.98 42.59
N LEU A 302 -9.75 4.79 41.69
CA LEU A 302 -8.33 5.15 41.74
C LEU A 302 -8.00 5.95 43.01
N LYS A 303 -8.86 6.91 43.39
CA LYS A 303 -8.69 7.69 44.62
C LYS A 303 -8.70 6.80 45.87
N GLN A 304 -9.61 5.82 45.94
CA GLN A 304 -9.66 4.86 47.05
C GLN A 304 -8.42 3.95 47.08
N GLY A 305 -8.02 3.41 45.93
CA GLY A 305 -6.81 2.57 45.83
C GLY A 305 -5.52 3.32 46.22
N LEU A 306 -5.40 4.59 45.84
CA LEU A 306 -4.25 5.43 46.22
C LEU A 306 -4.21 5.71 47.73
N ASN A 307 -5.36 5.92 48.38
CA ASN A 307 -5.43 6.07 49.83
C ASN A 307 -5.00 4.80 50.56
N ASP A 308 -5.38 3.63 50.07
CA ASP A 308 -5.00 2.36 50.68
C ASP A 308 -3.52 2.02 50.45
N LEU A 309 -2.98 2.35 49.27
CA LEU A 309 -1.53 2.30 49.00
C LEU A 309 -0.76 3.24 49.95
N GLN A 310 -1.26 4.46 50.18
CA GLN A 310 -0.63 5.42 51.10
C GLN A 310 -0.65 4.92 52.55
N LYS A 311 -1.77 4.34 53.02
CA LYS A 311 -1.84 3.70 54.34
C LYS A 311 -0.86 2.53 54.45
N ARG A 312 -0.71 1.73 53.39
CA ARG A 312 0.22 0.59 53.37
C ARG A 312 1.68 1.02 53.44
N LEU A 313 2.04 2.11 52.76
CA LEU A 313 3.38 2.71 52.80
C LEU A 313 3.69 3.42 54.12
N ALA A 314 2.66 3.85 54.86
CA ALA A 314 2.81 4.42 56.20
C ALA A 314 3.04 3.37 57.30
N VAL A 315 2.80 2.08 57.03
CA VAL A 315 3.12 0.99 57.96
C VAL A 315 4.62 0.70 57.91
N PRO A 316 5.33 0.66 59.05
CA PRO A 316 6.77 0.39 59.09
C PRO A 316 7.12 -0.93 58.38
N GLU A 317 8.19 -0.93 57.59
CA GLU A 317 8.61 -2.08 56.76
C GLU A 317 8.77 -3.37 57.57
N GLN A 318 9.08 -3.27 58.87
CA GLN A 318 9.25 -4.43 59.76
C GLN A 318 7.95 -5.22 60.01
N VAL A 319 6.77 -4.61 59.83
CA VAL A 319 5.48 -5.23 60.22
C VAL A 319 4.79 -5.92 59.04
N ALA A 320 5.02 -5.47 57.81
CA ALA A 320 4.27 -5.98 56.66
C ALA A 320 5.12 -6.24 55.40
N GLY A 321 6.43 -5.98 55.44
CA GLY A 321 7.35 -6.13 54.29
C GLY A 321 7.29 -4.93 53.34
N ALA A 322 8.40 -4.66 52.66
CA ALA A 322 8.56 -3.52 51.75
C ALA A 322 7.70 -3.67 50.48
N VAL A 323 7.03 -2.58 50.07
CA VAL A 323 6.32 -2.55 48.78
C VAL A 323 7.31 -2.23 47.68
N GLU A 324 7.99 -3.24 47.15
CA GLU A 324 9.02 -3.06 46.10
C GLU A 324 8.45 -2.47 44.78
N ARG A 325 7.14 -2.65 44.52
CA ARG A 325 6.48 -2.19 43.28
C ARG A 325 5.09 -1.62 43.56
N PRO A 326 4.97 -0.32 43.88
CA PRO A 326 3.72 0.34 44.20
C PRO A 326 2.63 0.21 43.12
N GLY A 327 2.99 0.28 41.83
CA GLY A 327 2.04 0.13 40.71
C GLY A 327 1.40 -1.25 40.60
N LYS A 328 2.16 -2.33 40.88
CA LYS A 328 1.62 -3.70 40.90
C LYS A 328 0.70 -3.93 42.10
N TYR A 329 1.04 -3.36 43.25
CA TYR A 329 0.21 -3.43 44.46
C TYR A 329 -1.10 -2.64 44.27
N LEU A 330 -1.04 -1.43 43.72
CA LEU A 330 -2.23 -0.64 43.38
C LEU A 330 -3.15 -1.41 42.42
N ARG A 331 -2.58 -2.07 41.41
CA ARG A 331 -3.34 -2.93 40.49
C ARG A 331 -3.94 -4.16 41.19
N SER A 332 -3.32 -4.70 42.23
CA SER A 332 -3.86 -5.85 42.98
C SER A 332 -5.00 -5.47 43.92
N ILE A 333 -4.94 -4.30 44.56
CA ILE A 333 -6.00 -3.81 45.45
C ILE A 333 -7.22 -3.30 44.67
N MET A 334 -7.02 -2.80 43.45
CA MET A 334 -8.10 -2.34 42.57
C MET A 334 -8.77 -3.45 41.75
N ARG A 335 -8.27 -4.70 41.81
CA ARG A 335 -8.98 -5.84 41.20
C ARG A 335 -10.27 -6.11 41.97
N PRO A 336 -11.39 -6.37 41.29
CA PRO A 336 -12.62 -6.75 41.97
C PRO A 336 -12.36 -8.00 42.82
N LYS A 337 -12.61 -7.91 44.13
CA LYS A 337 -12.61 -9.06 45.04
C LYS A 337 -13.76 -9.98 44.62
N ALA A 338 -13.46 -10.96 43.78
CA ALA A 338 -14.25 -12.17 43.70
C ALA A 338 -13.99 -12.94 45.00
N ASP A 339 -15.07 -13.37 45.67
CA ASP A 339 -15.01 -14.28 46.80
C ASP A 339 -14.14 -15.50 46.48
N ALA A 340 -13.23 -15.83 47.41
CA ALA A 340 -12.44 -17.06 47.40
C ALA A 340 -13.39 -18.27 47.60
N PRO A 341 -13.09 -19.50 47.13
CA PRO A 341 -11.80 -20.16 47.44
C PRO A 341 -11.18 -21.11 46.38
N SER A 342 -9.89 -21.35 46.65
CA SER A 342 -9.10 -22.56 46.43
C SER A 342 -8.44 -22.86 45.07
N ALA A 343 -7.21 -23.35 45.22
CA ALA A 343 -6.18 -23.59 44.23
C ALA A 343 -6.54 -24.66 43.20
N THR A 344 -5.95 -24.58 42.00
CA THR A 344 -4.90 -25.49 41.48
C THR A 344 -4.66 -25.20 39.98
N THR A 345 -3.37 -25.00 39.64
CA THR A 345 -2.63 -25.17 38.35
C THR A 345 -3.40 -25.42 37.03
N ALA A 346 -2.98 -25.01 35.84
CA ALA A 346 -1.72 -24.51 35.31
C ALA A 346 -1.98 -23.84 33.95
N SER A 347 -1.15 -22.83 33.65
CA SER A 347 -0.62 -22.46 32.33
C SER A 347 -1.43 -22.85 31.08
N GLU A 348 -2.16 -21.88 30.52
CA GLU A 348 -2.31 -21.78 29.06
C GLU A 348 -1.82 -20.41 28.58
N SER A 349 -0.82 -20.50 27.72
CA SER A 349 -0.14 -19.41 27.04
C SER A 349 -1.09 -18.68 26.10
N ASN A 350 -0.94 -17.35 26.10
CA ASN A 350 -1.57 -16.41 25.19
C ASN A 350 -1.51 -16.87 23.72
N SER A 351 -2.58 -17.48 23.21
CA SER A 351 -2.88 -17.48 21.78
C SER A 351 -3.56 -16.15 21.44
N ARG A 352 -2.74 -15.12 21.18
CA ARG A 352 -3.23 -13.86 20.60
C ARG A 352 -3.89 -14.19 19.26
N GLY A 353 -5.15 -13.77 19.13
CA GLY A 353 -6.05 -14.13 18.04
C GLY A 353 -5.43 -13.99 16.65
N ARG A 354 -5.32 -15.12 15.94
CA ARG A 354 -5.14 -15.14 14.49
C ARG A 354 -6.43 -14.62 13.86
N SER A 355 -6.31 -13.62 12.99
CA SER A 355 -7.45 -13.10 12.23
C SER A 355 -8.06 -14.24 11.40
N ALA A 356 -9.39 -14.24 11.21
CA ALA A 356 -10.07 -15.19 10.32
C ALA A 356 -9.43 -15.22 8.92
N LYS A 357 -8.85 -14.10 8.48
CA LYS A 357 -8.13 -13.97 7.20
C LYS A 357 -6.78 -14.71 7.18
N ASP A 358 -6.10 -14.83 8.32
CA ASP A 358 -4.84 -15.56 8.44
C ASP A 358 -5.09 -17.08 8.48
N LEU A 359 -6.20 -17.50 9.09
CA LEU A 359 -6.65 -18.89 9.08
C LEU A 359 -7.03 -19.35 7.65
N GLU A 360 -7.76 -18.52 6.90
CA GLU A 360 -8.09 -18.76 5.48
C GLU A 360 -6.84 -18.85 4.61
N ARG A 361 -5.87 -17.94 4.79
CA ARG A 361 -4.60 -17.95 4.05
C ARG A 361 -3.76 -19.20 4.35
N ASN A 362 -3.71 -19.62 5.61
CA ASN A 362 -2.99 -20.83 6.01
C ASN A 362 -3.66 -22.09 5.46
N LYS A 363 -5.00 -22.16 5.47
CA LYS A 363 -5.75 -23.26 4.83
C LYS A 363 -5.48 -23.34 3.33
N ALA A 364 -5.51 -22.21 2.61
CA ALA A 364 -5.21 -22.18 1.19
C ALA A 364 -3.78 -22.65 0.87
N ALA A 365 -2.80 -22.25 1.68
CA ALA A 365 -1.41 -22.69 1.52
C ALA A 365 -1.22 -24.20 1.80
N LEU A 366 -1.98 -24.76 2.76
CA LEU A 366 -1.97 -26.20 3.03
C LEU A 366 -2.62 -27.01 1.89
N LEU A 367 -3.74 -26.51 1.34
CA LEU A 367 -4.40 -27.12 0.18
C LEU A 367 -3.51 -27.14 -1.06
N GLU A 368 -2.78 -26.06 -1.33
CA GLU A 368 -1.86 -25.98 -2.47
C GLU A 368 -0.68 -26.96 -2.33
N GLU A 369 -0.11 -27.08 -1.12
CA GLU A 369 0.95 -28.03 -0.82
C GLU A 369 0.47 -29.48 -0.96
N TRP A 370 -0.73 -29.79 -0.44
CA TRP A 370 -1.33 -31.12 -0.57
C TRP A 370 -1.55 -31.48 -2.04
N LEU A 371 -2.17 -30.59 -2.81
CA LEU A 371 -2.40 -30.80 -4.25
C LEU A 371 -1.10 -31.01 -5.02
N ARG A 372 -0.04 -30.30 -4.64
CA ARG A 372 1.29 -30.48 -5.25
C ARG A 372 1.83 -31.87 -4.97
N ARG A 373 1.84 -32.32 -3.70
CA ARG A 373 2.30 -33.66 -3.31
C ARG A 373 1.48 -34.76 -3.99
N LYS A 374 0.15 -34.63 -4.02
CA LYS A 374 -0.73 -35.60 -4.68
C LYS A 374 -0.47 -35.69 -6.19
N LYS A 375 -0.24 -34.56 -6.87
CA LYS A 375 0.13 -34.54 -8.30
C LYS A 375 1.52 -35.11 -8.56
N ASP A 376 2.46 -34.99 -7.63
CA ASP A 376 3.78 -35.63 -7.73
C ASP A 376 3.66 -37.15 -7.52
N GLU A 377 2.87 -37.60 -6.53
CA GLU A 377 2.58 -39.02 -6.25
C GLU A 377 1.93 -39.72 -7.46
N LEU A 378 0.88 -39.13 -8.03
CA LEU A 378 0.19 -39.68 -9.21
C LEU A 378 1.13 -39.87 -10.41
N ARG A 379 2.11 -38.99 -10.57
CA ARG A 379 3.12 -39.10 -11.63
C ARG A 379 4.17 -40.18 -11.33
N SER A 380 4.53 -40.38 -10.06
CA SER A 380 5.39 -41.49 -9.65
C SER A 380 4.70 -42.83 -9.93
N LEU A 381 3.45 -42.97 -9.50
CA LEU A 381 2.64 -44.16 -9.75
C LEU A 381 2.51 -44.46 -11.25
N PHE A 382 2.37 -43.43 -12.09
CA PHE A 382 2.36 -43.60 -13.54
C PHE A 382 3.67 -44.17 -14.08
N GLN A 383 4.82 -43.71 -13.56
CA GLN A 383 6.13 -44.19 -14.00
C GLN A 383 6.44 -45.62 -13.55
N GLU A 384 5.78 -46.10 -12.49
CA GLU A 384 5.92 -47.45 -11.95
C GLU A 384 5.07 -48.49 -12.71
N LEU A 385 4.12 -48.06 -13.55
CA LEU A 385 3.27 -48.95 -14.35
C LEU A 385 4.05 -49.63 -15.49
N PRO A 386 3.62 -50.82 -15.94
CA PRO A 386 4.16 -51.44 -17.15
C PRO A 386 3.98 -50.57 -18.40
N GLU A 387 4.92 -50.65 -19.36
CA GLU A 387 4.90 -49.83 -20.59
C GLU A 387 3.60 -49.97 -21.41
N ALA A 388 2.96 -51.14 -21.36
CA ALA A 388 1.67 -51.39 -22.02
C ALA A 388 0.55 -50.51 -21.44
N GLU A 389 0.45 -50.43 -20.11
CA GLU A 389 -0.57 -49.65 -19.40
C GLU A 389 -0.28 -48.14 -19.49
N GLN A 390 1.01 -47.76 -19.48
CA GLN A 390 1.41 -46.38 -19.73
C GLN A 390 0.96 -45.91 -21.12
N SER A 391 1.12 -46.76 -22.13
CA SER A 391 0.73 -46.46 -23.51
C SER A 391 -0.78 -46.30 -23.66
N GLU A 392 -1.57 -47.12 -22.96
CA GLU A 392 -3.03 -47.02 -22.93
C GLU A 392 -3.51 -45.71 -22.27
N LEU A 393 -2.95 -45.36 -21.11
CA LEU A 393 -3.27 -44.11 -20.41
C LEU A 393 -2.87 -42.88 -21.23
N LEU A 394 -1.74 -42.92 -21.95
CA LEU A 394 -1.34 -41.85 -22.84
C LEU A 394 -2.29 -41.73 -24.06
N ALA A 395 -2.82 -42.85 -24.57
CA ALA A 395 -3.82 -42.84 -25.64
C ALA A 395 -5.15 -42.23 -25.16
N GLN A 396 -5.61 -42.58 -23.96
CA GLN A 396 -6.79 -41.97 -23.34
C GLN A 396 -6.57 -40.49 -23.06
N PHE A 397 -5.37 -40.10 -22.60
CA PHE A 397 -5.02 -38.71 -22.38
C PHE A 397 -5.08 -37.87 -23.66
N ARG A 398 -4.73 -38.42 -24.83
CA ARG A 398 -4.83 -37.68 -26.12
C ARG A 398 -6.24 -37.19 -26.44
N VAL A 399 -7.25 -37.90 -25.96
CA VAL A 399 -8.67 -37.56 -26.19
C VAL A 399 -9.23 -36.69 -25.07
N TYR A 400 -8.46 -36.45 -24.01
CA TYR A 400 -8.89 -35.63 -22.87
C TYR A 400 -9.17 -34.18 -23.30
N SER A 401 -10.30 -33.62 -22.85
CA SER A 401 -10.78 -32.31 -23.29
C SER A 401 -9.81 -31.17 -22.95
N GLN A 402 -9.12 -31.26 -21.80
CA GLN A 402 -8.22 -30.20 -21.34
C GLN A 402 -6.86 -30.19 -22.08
N ILE A 403 -6.45 -31.30 -22.73
CA ILE A 403 -5.19 -31.35 -23.50
C ILE A 403 -5.37 -30.89 -24.96
N GLN A 404 -6.60 -30.82 -25.48
CA GLN A 404 -6.87 -30.47 -26.88
C GLN A 404 -6.14 -29.21 -27.38
N PRO A 405 -6.05 -28.09 -26.62
CA PRO A 405 -5.31 -26.90 -27.03
C PRO A 405 -3.79 -27.09 -27.11
N LEU A 406 -3.25 -28.14 -26.48
CA LEU A 406 -1.82 -28.43 -26.34
C LEU A 406 -1.43 -29.77 -26.99
N LEU A 407 -2.31 -30.39 -27.77
CA LEU A 407 -2.11 -31.73 -28.33
C LEU A 407 -0.83 -31.83 -29.18
N LYS A 408 -0.57 -30.84 -30.05
CA LYS A 408 0.68 -30.77 -30.84
C LYS A 408 1.94 -30.74 -29.97
N ARG A 409 1.87 -30.10 -28.79
CA ARG A 409 3.00 -30.04 -27.85
C ARG A 409 3.15 -31.35 -27.08
N PHE A 410 2.05 -32.01 -26.75
CA PHE A 410 2.08 -33.34 -26.17
C PHE A 410 2.73 -34.36 -27.11
N GLU A 411 2.41 -34.31 -28.39
CA GLU A 411 3.02 -35.18 -29.42
C GLU A 411 4.52 -34.90 -29.61
N THR A 412 4.94 -33.65 -29.44
CA THR A 412 6.35 -33.24 -29.65
C THR A 412 7.23 -33.45 -28.42
N PHE A 413 6.71 -33.17 -27.21
CA PHE A 413 7.50 -33.09 -25.97
C PHE A 413 7.07 -34.10 -24.89
N GLY A 414 6.00 -34.87 -25.13
CA GLY A 414 5.50 -35.88 -24.21
C GLY A 414 4.77 -35.32 -22.97
N TRP A 415 4.39 -36.23 -22.08
CA TRP A 415 3.58 -35.93 -20.89
C TRP A 415 4.33 -35.14 -19.81
N ASN A 416 5.67 -35.27 -19.72
CA ASN A 416 6.49 -34.64 -18.68
C ASN A 416 6.86 -33.16 -18.95
N HIS A 417 6.37 -32.58 -20.06
CA HIS A 417 6.61 -31.18 -20.38
C HIS A 417 5.96 -30.25 -19.34
N LYS A 418 6.63 -29.14 -18.96
CA LYS A 418 6.21 -28.20 -17.88
C LYS A 418 4.76 -27.72 -17.97
N GLN A 419 4.21 -27.57 -19.17
CA GLN A 419 2.83 -27.09 -19.38
C GLN A 419 1.78 -28.21 -19.46
N ILE A 420 2.22 -29.46 -19.53
CA ILE A 420 1.37 -30.64 -19.73
C ILE A 420 1.33 -31.48 -18.46
N ARG A 421 2.45 -31.53 -17.74
CA ARG A 421 2.66 -32.35 -16.54
C ARG A 421 1.56 -32.21 -15.50
N ASP A 422 1.08 -31.00 -15.24
CA ASP A 422 0.04 -30.77 -14.23
C ASP A 422 -1.37 -31.11 -14.73
N ILE A 423 -1.61 -31.00 -16.04
CA ILE A 423 -2.86 -31.43 -16.70
C ILE A 423 -2.91 -32.96 -16.75
N PHE A 424 -1.76 -33.60 -17.03
CA PHE A 424 -1.62 -35.04 -17.01
C PHE A 424 -1.82 -35.62 -15.61
N ALA A 425 -1.24 -35.01 -14.58
CA ALA A 425 -1.48 -35.41 -13.19
C ALA A 425 -2.95 -35.25 -12.79
N ALA A 426 -3.66 -34.22 -13.30
CA ALA A 426 -5.09 -34.06 -13.07
C ALA A 426 -5.92 -35.14 -13.77
N PHE A 427 -5.58 -35.49 -15.01
CA PHE A 427 -6.19 -36.61 -15.74
C PHE A 427 -6.03 -37.94 -14.99
N LEU A 428 -4.83 -38.24 -14.48
CA LEU A 428 -4.57 -39.45 -13.68
C LEU A 428 -5.40 -39.45 -12.38
N GLY A 429 -5.49 -38.30 -11.71
CA GLY A 429 -6.34 -38.12 -10.53
C GLY A 429 -7.80 -38.40 -10.81
N GLU A 430 -8.35 -37.85 -11.89
CA GLU A 430 -9.74 -38.09 -12.30
C GLU A 430 -9.99 -39.54 -12.70
N THR A 431 -9.01 -40.19 -13.34
CA THR A 431 -9.13 -41.57 -13.84
C THR A 431 -9.04 -42.61 -12.73
N TRP A 432 -8.16 -42.41 -11.74
CA TRP A 432 -7.94 -43.39 -10.67
C TRP A 432 -8.75 -43.12 -9.39
N HIS A 433 -9.05 -41.85 -9.10
CA HIS A 433 -9.71 -41.44 -7.86
C HIS A 433 -11.05 -40.72 -8.09
N GLY A 434 -11.47 -40.52 -9.35
CA GLY A 434 -12.75 -39.89 -9.70
C GLY A 434 -12.71 -38.36 -9.64
N SER A 435 -13.87 -37.72 -9.86
CA SER A 435 -14.00 -36.25 -9.98
C SER A 435 -13.64 -35.46 -8.71
N GLU A 436 -13.50 -36.14 -7.59
CA GLU A 436 -13.25 -35.56 -6.25
C GLU A 436 -11.79 -35.73 -5.80
N TRP A 437 -10.90 -36.20 -6.68
CA TRP A 437 -9.48 -36.44 -6.38
C TRP A 437 -8.72 -35.21 -5.82
N ASN A 438 -9.25 -34.01 -6.05
CA ASN A 438 -8.69 -32.73 -5.62
C ASN A 438 -9.24 -32.26 -4.26
N LYS A 439 -10.05 -33.06 -3.56
CA LYS A 439 -10.58 -32.75 -2.23
C LYS A 439 -9.87 -33.58 -1.15
N PRO A 440 -8.97 -32.98 -0.36
CA PRO A 440 -8.29 -33.70 0.73
C PRO A 440 -9.23 -34.04 1.88
N ALA A 441 -8.96 -35.14 2.57
CA ALA A 441 -9.58 -35.42 3.86
C ALA A 441 -9.04 -34.44 4.93
N PRO A 442 -9.81 -34.15 5.99
CA PRO A 442 -9.34 -33.31 7.10
C PRO A 442 -8.01 -33.80 7.72
N ASP A 443 -7.82 -35.11 7.78
CA ASP A 443 -6.63 -35.75 8.34
C ASP A 443 -5.37 -35.54 7.47
N ASP A 444 -5.54 -35.42 6.15
CA ASP A 444 -4.43 -35.17 5.21
C ASP A 444 -3.89 -33.74 5.32
N LEU A 445 -4.76 -32.78 5.65
CA LEU A 445 -4.35 -31.40 5.90
C LEU A 445 -3.72 -31.25 7.27
N LEU A 446 -4.18 -32.05 8.25
CA LEU A 446 -3.62 -32.10 9.59
C LEU A 446 -2.19 -32.62 9.58
N SER A 447 -1.90 -33.69 8.83
CA SER A 447 -0.56 -34.27 8.72
C SER A 447 0.45 -33.29 8.12
N ILE A 448 0.09 -32.58 7.05
CA ILE A 448 0.93 -31.54 6.44
C ILE A 448 1.13 -30.35 7.39
N ALA A 449 0.11 -30.00 8.17
CA ALA A 449 0.21 -28.93 9.17
C ALA A 449 1.14 -29.32 10.34
N LEU A 450 1.11 -30.57 10.77
CA LEU A 450 1.99 -31.11 11.82
C LEU A 450 3.45 -31.18 11.35
N GLU A 451 3.73 -31.52 10.09
CA GLU A 451 5.08 -31.49 9.52
C GLU A 451 5.66 -30.07 9.37
N LYS A 452 4.81 -29.07 9.14
CA LYS A 452 5.21 -27.66 9.03
C LYS A 452 5.34 -26.95 10.39
N ALA A 453 4.90 -27.57 11.49
CA ALA A 453 5.04 -26.99 12.82
C ALA A 453 6.52 -27.08 13.26
N PRO A 454 7.12 -25.98 13.76
CA PRO A 454 8.48 -26.05 14.29
C PRO A 454 8.53 -27.01 15.49
N PRO A 455 9.63 -27.76 15.70
CA PRO A 455 9.76 -28.61 16.87
C PRO A 455 9.63 -27.74 18.13
N ALA A 456 8.78 -28.19 19.06
CA ALA A 456 8.60 -27.53 20.34
C ALA A 456 9.95 -27.47 21.07
N ALA A 457 10.42 -26.24 21.36
CA ALA A 457 11.60 -25.97 22.16
C ALA A 457 11.21 -25.88 23.65
#